data_AF-A0A967FE71-F1
#
_entry.id   AF-A0A967FE71-F1
#
_cell.length_a   1.000
_cell.length_b   1.000
_cell.length_c   1.000
_cell.angle_alpha   90.00
_cell.angle_beta   90.00
_cell.angle_gamma   90.00
#
_symmetry.space_group_name_H-M   'P 1'
#
loop_
_entity.id
_entity.type
_entity.pdbx_description
1 polymer ?
#
loop_
_entity_poly.entity_id
_entity_poly.type
_entity_poly.pdbx_seq_one_letter_code
_entity_poly.pdbx_strand_id
1 'polypeptide(L)'
;MTAIEYGRNVLLIDAGGMFPEADMYGVDLVIPDYTHYLAEKKNWIRGIIVTHGHEDHIGAFPYLLQTIQPPIYATRLTLGLIDVKLRKHGMDGVSTQHVIAPGEQFNIGGLFDIEAFHVCHSIPDAVGFAIRTPA
;
A
#
# COMPACT_ATOMS: atom_id res chain seq x y z
N MET A 1 -0.16 -7.77 -1.92
CA MET A 1 -1.20 -6.73 -2.12
C MET A 1 -2.56 -7.37 -2.04
N THR A 2 -3.48 -6.73 -1.33
CA THR A 2 -4.89 -7.16 -1.22
C THR A 2 -5.79 -5.99 -1.60
N ALA A 3 -6.94 -6.26 -2.21
CA ALA A 3 -7.95 -5.25 -2.53
C ALA A 3 -9.28 -5.61 -1.86
N ILE A 4 -9.88 -4.64 -1.15
CA ILE A 4 -11.25 -4.74 -0.63
C ILE A 4 -12.14 -3.85 -1.51
N GLU A 5 -13.10 -4.46 -2.20
CA GLU A 5 -14.03 -3.78 -3.10
C GLU A 5 -15.45 -3.84 -2.55
N TYR A 6 -16.09 -2.67 -2.42
CA TYR A 6 -17.51 -2.56 -2.08
C TYR A 6 -18.18 -1.49 -2.95
N GLY A 7 -19.13 -1.91 -3.78
CA GLY A 7 -19.72 -1.06 -4.80
C GLY A 7 -18.65 -0.56 -5.79
N ARG A 8 -18.54 0.76 -5.98
CA ARG A 8 -17.51 1.39 -6.82
C ARG A 8 -16.40 2.04 -6.00
N ASN A 9 -15.99 1.37 -4.92
CA ASN A 9 -14.95 1.83 -4.01
C ASN A 9 -13.99 0.69 -3.73
N VAL A 10 -12.70 0.94 -3.90
CA VAL A 10 -11.62 -0.01 -3.68
C VAL A 10 -10.65 0.57 -2.66
N LEU A 11 -10.36 -0.22 -1.62
CA LEU A 11 -9.29 0.03 -0.66
C LEU A 11 -8.19 -0.99 -0.92
N LEU A 12 -6.95 -0.51 -1.10
CA LEU A 12 -5.79 -1.38 -1.28
C LEU A 12 -5.05 -1.56 0.06
N ILE A 13 -4.44 -2.73 0.23
CA ILE A 13 -3.61 -3.07 1.38
C ILE A 13 -2.27 -3.58 0.85
N ASP A 14 -1.20 -2.85 1.18
CA ASP A 14 0.20 -3.11 0.81
C ASP A 14 0.48 -3.17 -0.71
N ALA A 15 1.72 -2.89 -1.09
CA ALA A 15 2.24 -2.97 -2.46
C ALA A 15 3.65 -3.57 -2.47
N GLY A 16 3.71 -4.86 -2.12
CA GLY A 16 4.93 -5.65 -2.04
C GLY A 16 5.50 -6.11 -3.37
N GLY A 17 6.82 -6.30 -3.40
CA GLY A 17 7.51 -7.09 -4.41
C GLY A 17 7.94 -8.45 -3.86
N MET A 18 8.13 -9.42 -4.73
CA MET A 18 8.65 -10.74 -4.36
C MET A 18 10.07 -10.90 -4.91
N PHE A 19 10.96 -11.48 -4.10
CA PHE A 19 12.27 -11.88 -4.59
C PHE A 19 12.15 -13.06 -5.56
N PRO A 20 12.95 -13.09 -6.63
CA PRO A 20 12.90 -14.15 -7.64
C PRO A 20 13.28 -15.51 -7.06
N GLU A 21 12.68 -16.57 -7.61
CA GLU A 21 13.06 -17.96 -7.33
C GLU A 21 14.32 -18.37 -8.11
N ALA A 22 14.92 -19.50 -7.73
CA ALA A 22 16.21 -19.94 -8.28
C ALA A 22 16.20 -20.26 -9.78
N ASP A 23 15.03 -20.50 -10.37
CA ASP A 23 14.82 -20.77 -11.79
C ASP A 23 14.46 -19.52 -12.61
N MET A 24 14.27 -18.37 -11.95
CA MET A 24 13.97 -17.08 -12.59
C MET A 24 15.27 -16.36 -13.01
N TYR A 25 15.98 -16.95 -13.98
CA TYR A 25 17.29 -16.45 -14.40
C TYR A 25 17.26 -15.00 -14.91
N GLY A 26 18.08 -14.14 -14.32
CA GLY A 26 18.25 -12.73 -14.71
C GLY A 26 17.14 -11.80 -14.23
N VAL A 27 16.18 -12.28 -13.43
CA VAL A 27 15.14 -11.46 -12.80
C VAL A 27 15.68 -10.86 -11.51
N ASP A 28 15.47 -9.56 -11.30
CA ASP A 28 15.86 -8.86 -10.06
C ASP A 28 14.69 -8.75 -9.05
N LEU A 29 13.47 -8.62 -9.55
CA LEU A 29 12.27 -8.39 -8.75
C LEU A 29 11.02 -8.87 -9.50
N VAL A 30 10.09 -9.50 -8.77
CA VAL A 30 8.76 -9.85 -9.27
C VAL A 30 7.73 -8.92 -8.63
N ILE A 31 6.80 -8.40 -9.43
CA ILE A 31 5.73 -7.50 -8.96
C ILE A 31 4.35 -8.01 -9.39
N PRO A 32 3.27 -7.63 -8.68
CA PRO A 32 1.91 -7.93 -9.14
C PRO A 32 1.58 -7.26 -10.47
N ASP A 33 0.67 -7.88 -11.23
CA ASP A 33 0.10 -7.26 -12.43
C ASP A 33 -0.98 -6.23 -12.06
N TYR A 34 -0.75 -4.98 -12.46
CA TYR A 34 -1.66 -3.86 -12.21
C TYR A 34 -2.50 -3.46 -13.44
N THR A 35 -2.23 -4.05 -14.61
CA THR A 35 -2.71 -3.56 -15.90
C THR A 35 -4.20 -3.82 -16.14
N HIS A 36 -4.73 -4.92 -15.61
CA HIS A 36 -6.12 -5.29 -15.84
C HIS A 36 -7.05 -4.76 -14.75
N TYR A 37 -6.90 -5.21 -13.51
CA TYR A 37 -7.86 -4.88 -12.46
C TYR A 37 -7.74 -3.43 -11.95
N LEU A 38 -6.52 -2.95 -11.66
CA LEU A 38 -6.32 -1.64 -11.05
C LEU A 38 -6.40 -0.49 -12.05
N ALA A 39 -5.84 -0.65 -13.25
CA ALA A 39 -5.88 0.41 -14.26
C ALA A 39 -7.32 0.73 -14.71
N GLU A 40 -8.15 -0.30 -14.92
CA GLU A 40 -9.56 -0.13 -15.32
C GLU A 40 -10.41 0.48 -14.19
N LYS A 41 -10.07 0.22 -12.93
CA LYS A 41 -10.79 0.71 -11.74
C LYS A 41 -10.12 1.89 -11.06
N LYS A 42 -9.19 2.58 -11.70
CA LYS A 42 -8.42 3.70 -11.11
C LYS A 42 -9.31 4.73 -10.40
N ASN A 43 -10.48 5.05 -10.96
CA ASN A 43 -11.44 6.01 -10.40
C ASN A 43 -12.22 5.51 -9.17
N TRP A 44 -12.15 4.21 -8.88
CA TRP A 44 -12.80 3.57 -7.73
C TRP A 44 -11.84 3.46 -6.55
N ILE A 45 -10.53 3.57 -6.78
CA ILE A 45 -9.51 3.44 -5.74
C ILE A 45 -9.54 4.67 -4.85
N ARG A 46 -9.77 4.46 -3.56
CA ARG A 46 -9.92 5.54 -2.57
C ARG A 46 -8.65 5.81 -1.77
N GLY A 47 -7.79 4.81 -1.64
CA GLY A 47 -6.54 4.91 -0.91
C GLY A 47 -5.85 3.55 -0.82
N ILE A 48 -4.61 3.58 -0.35
CA ILE A 48 -3.85 2.40 0.04
C ILE A 48 -3.41 2.54 1.50
N ILE A 49 -3.71 1.53 2.31
CA ILE A 49 -3.18 1.40 3.67
C ILE A 49 -1.99 0.44 3.65
N VAL A 50 -0.96 0.74 4.44
CA VAL A 50 0.26 -0.08 4.49
C VAL A 50 0.52 -0.54 5.91
N THR A 51 0.72 -1.86 6.07
CA THR A 51 0.86 -2.52 7.37
C THR A 51 2.23 -2.26 7.99
N HIS A 52 3.31 -2.38 7.20
CA HIS A 52 4.68 -2.16 7.66
C HIS A 52 5.65 -2.00 6.48
N GLY A 53 6.92 -1.71 6.79
CA GLY A 53 7.94 -1.32 5.82
C GLY A 53 8.81 -2.43 5.22
N HIS A 54 8.44 -3.72 5.27
CA HIS A 54 9.22 -4.75 4.57
C HIS A 54 9.03 -4.68 3.04
N GLU A 55 10.02 -5.16 2.29
CA GLU A 55 10.02 -5.13 0.81
C GLU A 55 8.87 -5.93 0.18
N ASP A 56 8.43 -7.01 0.82
CA ASP A 56 7.25 -7.77 0.43
C ASP A 56 5.91 -7.09 0.78
N HIS A 57 5.97 -5.88 1.36
CA HIS A 57 4.82 -5.01 1.61
C HIS A 57 4.93 -3.64 0.92
N ILE A 58 6.14 -3.15 0.64
CA ILE A 58 6.35 -1.82 0.01
C ILE A 58 7.21 -1.83 -1.26
N GLY A 59 7.78 -2.97 -1.64
CA GLY A 59 8.79 -3.07 -2.70
C GLY A 59 8.29 -2.66 -4.08
N ALA A 60 7.00 -2.82 -4.35
CA ALA A 60 6.41 -2.55 -5.65
C ALA A 60 5.78 -1.15 -5.79
N PHE A 61 5.89 -0.27 -4.79
CA PHE A 61 5.35 1.10 -4.86
C PHE A 61 5.80 1.90 -6.10
N PRO A 62 7.09 1.92 -6.49
CA PRO A 62 7.51 2.67 -7.69
C PRO A 62 6.77 2.24 -8.96
N TYR A 63 6.50 0.95 -9.10
CA TYR A 63 5.79 0.38 -10.26
C TYR A 63 4.28 0.61 -10.18
N LEU A 64 3.70 0.45 -8.99
CA LEU A 64 2.28 0.74 -8.76
C LEU A 64 1.95 2.20 -9.10
N LEU A 65 2.80 3.13 -8.65
CA LEU A 65 2.58 4.57 -8.81
C LEU A 65 2.69 5.08 -10.26
N GLN A 66 3.27 4.29 -11.15
CA GLN A 66 3.22 4.56 -12.59
C GLN A 66 1.84 4.29 -13.19
N THR A 67 1.06 3.40 -12.58
CA THR A 67 -0.27 3.00 -13.07
C THR A 67 -1.37 3.82 -12.37
N ILE A 68 -1.35 3.87 -11.04
CA ILE A 68 -2.35 4.56 -10.21
C ILE A 68 -1.66 5.37 -9.11
N GLN A 69 -2.23 6.49 -8.67
CA GLN A 69 -1.62 7.35 -7.65
C GLN A 69 -2.61 7.60 -6.49
N PRO A 70 -3.00 6.55 -5.75
CA PRO A 70 -3.92 6.70 -4.63
C PRO A 70 -3.22 7.33 -3.42
N PRO A 71 -3.92 8.07 -2.55
CA PRO A 71 -3.36 8.52 -1.28
C PRO A 71 -2.88 7.34 -0.43
N ILE A 72 -1.70 7.50 0.19
CA ILE A 72 -1.01 6.45 0.96
C ILE A 72 -1.17 6.72 2.45
N TYR A 73 -1.63 5.74 3.21
CA TYR A 73 -1.83 5.82 4.66
C TYR A 73 -0.93 4.80 5.35
N ALA A 74 0.06 5.26 6.12
CA ALA A 74 0.96 4.35 6.83
C ALA A 74 1.62 5.01 8.06
N THR A 75 2.25 4.19 8.90
CA THR A 75 3.05 4.65 10.03
C THR A 75 4.28 5.43 9.58
N ARG A 76 4.86 6.24 10.48
CA ARG A 76 5.97 7.16 10.15
C ARG A 76 7.18 6.45 9.56
N LEU A 77 7.61 5.33 10.16
CA LEU A 77 8.73 4.57 9.61
C LEU A 77 8.41 4.04 8.21
N THR A 78 7.22 3.46 8.03
CA THR A 78 6.77 2.88 6.76
C THR A 78 6.73 3.93 5.66
N LEU A 79 6.16 5.12 5.91
CA LEU A 79 6.17 6.23 4.95
C LEU A 79 7.59 6.70 4.64
N GLY A 80 8.47 6.80 5.63
CA GLY A 80 9.87 7.17 5.42
C GLY A 80 10.61 6.19 4.50
N LEU A 81 10.36 4.89 4.65
CA LEU A 81 10.95 3.86 3.78
C LEU A 81 10.38 3.91 2.35
N ILE A 82 9.07 4.13 2.21
CA ILE A 82 8.43 4.35 0.91
C ILE A 82 9.03 5.61 0.25
N ASP A 83 9.14 6.72 0.98
CA ASP A 83 9.69 7.98 0.48
C ASP A 83 11.12 7.84 -0.05
N VAL A 84 12.00 7.18 0.70
CA VAL A 84 13.37 6.86 0.25
C VAL A 84 13.35 6.03 -1.04
N LYS A 85 12.45 5.04 -1.14
CA LYS A 85 12.31 4.20 -2.33
C LYS A 85 11.83 5.02 -3.53
N LEU A 86 10.83 5.87 -3.36
CA LEU A 86 10.30 6.72 -4.43
C LEU A 86 11.34 7.74 -4.91
N ARG A 87 12.09 8.38 -3.99
CA ARG A 87 13.19 9.29 -4.35
C ARG A 87 14.26 8.62 -5.20
N LYS A 88 14.64 7.36 -4.88
CA LYS A 88 15.60 6.59 -5.70
C LYS A 88 15.11 6.34 -7.13
N HIS A 89 13.81 6.35 -7.34
CA HIS A 89 13.18 6.19 -8.66
C HIS A 89 12.81 7.54 -9.31
N GLY A 90 13.17 8.68 -8.71
CA GLY A 90 12.79 10.00 -9.22
C GLY A 90 11.30 10.32 -9.10
N MET A 91 10.60 9.67 -8.17
CA MET A 91 9.14 9.75 -7.98
C MET A 91 8.74 10.48 -6.69
N ASP A 92 9.55 11.43 -6.25
CA ASP A 92 9.26 12.21 -5.04
C ASP A 92 7.95 13.00 -5.21
N GLY A 93 7.11 13.02 -4.18
CA GLY A 93 5.85 13.75 -4.17
C GLY A 93 4.76 13.27 -5.16
N VAL A 94 4.91 12.09 -5.77
CA VAL A 94 3.94 11.57 -6.77
C VAL A 94 2.57 11.20 -6.15
N SER A 95 2.53 10.90 -4.85
CA SER A 95 1.27 10.64 -4.15
C SER A 95 1.20 11.39 -2.82
N THR A 96 -0.02 11.74 -2.41
CA THR A 96 -0.31 12.29 -1.09
C THR A 96 -0.10 11.22 -0.02
N GLN A 97 0.67 11.55 1.02
CA GLN A 97 0.97 10.65 2.12
C GLN A 97 0.30 11.14 3.41
N HIS A 98 -0.36 10.23 4.12
CA HIS A 98 -1.04 10.44 5.38
C HIS A 98 -0.38 9.57 6.45
N VAL A 99 0.26 10.22 7.42
CA VAL A 99 0.80 9.54 8.59
C VAL A 99 -0.37 9.08 9.45
N ILE A 100 -0.38 7.81 9.82
CA ILE A 100 -1.29 7.24 10.81
C ILE A 100 -0.53 6.69 12.01
N ALA A 101 -1.21 6.58 13.16
CA ALA A 101 -0.69 5.99 14.38
C ALA A 101 -1.52 4.77 14.83
N PRO A 102 -0.93 3.82 15.59
CA PRO A 102 -1.71 2.79 16.27
C PRO A 102 -2.79 3.40 17.19
N GLY A 103 -3.99 2.85 17.16
CA GLY A 103 -5.19 3.34 17.84
C GLY A 103 -5.93 4.45 17.07
N GLU A 104 -5.37 4.94 15.96
CA GLU A 104 -6.03 5.96 15.15
C GLU A 104 -7.18 5.38 14.35
N GLN A 105 -8.30 6.10 14.37
CA GLN A 105 -9.47 5.85 13.54
C GLN A 105 -9.57 6.90 12.45
N PHE A 106 -9.75 6.46 11.22
CA PHE A 106 -9.86 7.32 10.06
C PHE A 106 -10.81 6.71 9.03
N ASN A 107 -11.35 7.56 8.16
CA ASN A 107 -12.24 7.15 7.09
C ASN A 107 -11.59 7.38 5.73
N ILE A 108 -11.68 6.38 4.86
CA ILE A 108 -11.27 6.49 3.46
C ILE A 108 -12.50 6.42 2.55
N GLY A 109 -12.65 7.45 1.70
CA GLY A 109 -13.68 7.50 0.66
C GLY A 109 -15.13 7.62 1.14
N GLY A 110 -15.37 8.01 2.40
CA GLY A 110 -16.70 8.10 2.99
C GLY A 110 -17.34 6.75 3.30
N LEU A 111 -16.57 5.66 3.22
CA LEU A 111 -17.10 4.29 3.20
C LEU A 111 -16.34 3.34 4.12
N PHE A 112 -15.01 3.38 4.09
CA PHE A 112 -14.18 2.47 4.85
C PHE A 112 -13.80 3.15 6.17
N ASP A 113 -14.40 2.69 7.27
CA ASP A 113 -14.00 3.09 8.63
C ASP A 113 -12.89 2.15 9.09
N ILE A 114 -11.71 2.71 9.33
CA ILE A 114 -10.48 1.96 9.55
C ILE A 114 -9.90 2.34 10.91
N GLU A 115 -9.52 1.34 11.69
CA GLU A 115 -8.77 1.49 12.93
C GLU A 115 -7.44 0.76 12.80
N ALA A 116 -6.33 1.48 12.93
CA ALA A 116 -5.01 0.87 12.99
C ALA A 116 -4.73 0.35 14.39
N PHE A 117 -4.16 -0.84 14.54
CA PHE A 117 -3.76 -1.38 15.84
C PHE A 117 -2.34 -1.94 15.80
N HIS A 118 -1.58 -1.73 16.88
CA HIS A 118 -0.19 -2.14 16.94
C HIS A 118 -0.06 -3.66 16.92
N VAL A 119 0.93 -4.18 16.17
CA VAL A 119 1.30 -5.60 16.18
C VAL A 119 2.81 -5.76 16.37
N CYS A 120 3.21 -6.81 17.09
CA CYS A 120 4.63 -7.17 17.17
C CYS A 120 5.07 -7.83 15.84
N HIS A 121 6.19 -7.37 15.28
CA HIS A 121 6.78 -7.94 14.08
C HIS A 121 8.30 -7.75 14.07
N SER A 122 8.99 -8.21 13.01
CA SER A 122 10.45 -8.07 12.87
C SER A 122 10.91 -6.69 12.38
N ILE A 123 9.97 -5.76 12.17
CA ILE A 123 10.25 -4.34 11.91
C ILE A 123 9.41 -3.47 12.86
N PRO A 124 9.94 -2.31 13.34
CA PRO A 124 9.15 -1.37 14.13
C PRO A 124 7.95 -0.81 13.36
N ASP A 125 7.03 -0.15 14.08
CA ASP A 125 5.89 0.59 13.50
C ASP A 125 4.92 -0.29 12.68
N ALA A 126 4.92 -1.61 12.90
CA ALA A 126 3.99 -2.52 12.26
C ALA A 126 2.58 -2.40 12.86
N VAL A 127 1.57 -2.36 11.97
CA VAL A 127 0.16 -2.28 12.35
C VAL A 127 -0.69 -3.30 11.60
N GLY A 128 -1.74 -3.78 12.27
CA GLY A 128 -2.90 -4.38 11.62
C GLY A 128 -4.02 -3.34 11.45
N PHE A 129 -5.04 -3.70 10.68
CA PHE A 129 -6.19 -2.83 10.42
C PHE A 129 -7.50 -3.55 10.69
N ALA A 130 -8.35 -2.96 11.52
CA ALA A 130 -9.76 -3.31 11.60
C ALA A 130 -10.51 -2.44 10.60
N ILE A 131 -11.09 -3.06 9.57
CA ILE A 131 -11.75 -2.38 8.45
C ILE A 131 -13.24 -2.69 8.53
N ARG A 132 -14.05 -1.68 8.82
CA ARG A 132 -15.50 -1.78 8.85
C ARG A 132 -16.07 -1.28 7.53
N THR A 133 -16.94 -2.09 6.96
CA THR A 133 -17.71 -1.79 5.74
C THR A 133 -19.19 -1.66 6.06
N PRO A 134 -20.02 -1.08 5.17
CA PRO A 134 -21.47 -1.01 5.41
C PRO A 134 -22.21 -2.36 5.44
N ALA A 135 -21.58 -3.42 4.93
CA ALA A 135 -22.05 -4.80 5.00
C ALA A 135 -21.27 -5.57 6.06
#